data_AF-A0A7V6LGU5-F1
#
_entry.id   AF-A0A7V6LGU5-F1
#
_cell.length_a   1.000
_cell.length_b   1.000
_cell.length_c   1.000
_cell.angle_alpha   90.00
_cell.angle_beta   90.00
_cell.angle_gamma   90.00
#
_symmetry.space_group_name_H-M   'P 1'
#
loop_
_entity.id
_entity.type
_entity.pdbx_description
1 polymer ?
#
loop_
_entity_poly.entity_id
_entity_poly.type
_entity_poly.pdbx_seq_one_letter_code
_entity_poly.pdbx_strand_id
1 'polypeptide(L)'
;MMTMLMGVLLCFLGAFHASAAVVSQCEAAADGVLVNADGYVLSWISLREGAAWGPAIAGATSWGLPALETEGITFDAPGAPASPFCSSAISVSTLFVVACPAESSNHFAALVEAPGAAVTVAARALPLTYDPEDAEGLSVRVNGQPVWTFPDGRHIVEVDFAQAVPGCDLRIGGVSVCASWRQSWCGHISEIVAFDTSPDEAVRRTVRSYLARRHGVAGYFPPPGPEAVLQAMSLGLYTHALFSTQLFMR
;
A
#
# COMPACT_ATOMS: atom_id res chain seq x y z
N MET A 1 -50.10 -11.47 -48.91
CA MET A 1 -48.80 -10.77 -48.80
C MET A 1 -48.53 -10.62 -47.31
N MET A 2 -47.74 -11.47 -46.62
CA MET A 2 -46.31 -11.80 -46.85
C MET A 2 -45.53 -10.49 -46.92
N THR A 3 -44.73 -10.06 -45.93
CA THR A 3 -43.57 -10.67 -45.23
C THR A 3 -43.32 -9.91 -43.91
N MET A 4 -43.16 -10.55 -42.74
CA MET A 4 -41.95 -11.16 -42.14
C MET A 4 -40.85 -10.20 -41.64
N LEU A 5 -40.47 -10.46 -40.37
CA LEU A 5 -39.13 -10.45 -39.77
C LEU A 5 -38.51 -9.18 -39.14
N MET A 6 -38.27 -9.31 -37.84
CA MET A 6 -36.93 -9.27 -37.19
C MET A 6 -36.26 -7.92 -36.90
N GLY A 7 -35.83 -7.75 -35.65
CA GLY A 7 -35.00 -6.61 -35.23
C GLY A 7 -34.96 -6.40 -33.72
N VAL A 8 -34.64 -7.43 -32.93
CA VAL A 8 -33.37 -7.52 -32.17
C VAL A 8 -33.47 -6.90 -30.76
N LEU A 9 -33.65 -7.82 -29.82
CA LEU A 9 -33.12 -7.86 -28.47
C LEU A 9 -31.79 -7.10 -28.34
N LEU A 10 -31.73 -6.06 -27.51
CA LEU A 10 -30.48 -5.49 -27.01
C LEU A 10 -30.57 -5.34 -25.49
N CYS A 11 -30.49 -6.50 -24.84
CA CYS A 11 -29.92 -6.61 -23.51
C CYS A 11 -28.46 -6.15 -23.58
N PHE A 12 -28.18 -4.88 -23.29
CA PHE A 12 -26.85 -4.47 -22.81
C PHE A 12 -26.89 -4.41 -21.28
N LEU A 13 -26.89 -5.60 -20.69
CA LEU A 13 -26.18 -5.86 -19.44
C LEU A 13 -24.68 -5.67 -19.74
N GLY A 14 -24.26 -4.41 -19.70
CA GLY A 14 -22.86 -4.01 -19.75
C GLY A 14 -22.59 -3.15 -18.55
N ALA A 15 -22.66 -3.74 -17.35
CA ALA A 15 -21.91 -3.18 -16.23
C ALA A 15 -20.44 -3.21 -16.66
N PHE A 16 -19.96 -2.09 -17.18
CA PHE A 16 -18.54 -1.79 -17.19
C PHE A 16 -18.07 -2.02 -15.76
N HIS A 17 -17.48 -3.18 -15.50
CA HIS A 17 -16.66 -3.33 -14.31
C HIS A 17 -15.54 -2.32 -14.53
N ALA A 18 -15.57 -1.21 -13.77
CA ALA A 18 -14.41 -0.36 -13.65
C ALA A 18 -13.26 -1.29 -13.25
N SER A 19 -12.37 -1.57 -14.20
CA SER A 19 -11.25 -2.47 -13.99
C SER A 19 -10.31 -1.77 -13.03
N ALA A 20 -10.09 -2.36 -11.85
CA ALA A 20 -9.20 -1.79 -10.84
C ALA A 20 -7.82 -1.49 -11.44
N ALA A 21 -7.40 -0.23 -11.47
CA ALA A 21 -6.08 0.13 -11.98
C ALA A 21 -5.12 0.36 -10.81
N VAL A 22 -3.90 -0.16 -10.94
CA VAL A 22 -2.80 0.26 -10.07
C VAL A 22 -2.52 1.73 -10.39
N VAL A 23 -2.83 2.60 -9.43
CA VAL A 23 -2.55 4.03 -9.54
C VAL A 23 -1.15 4.38 -9.06
N SER A 24 -0.57 3.55 -8.19
CA SER A 24 0.78 3.74 -7.70
C SER A 24 1.40 2.40 -7.32
N GLN A 25 2.57 2.12 -7.88
CA GLN A 25 3.48 1.09 -7.39
C GLN A 25 4.84 1.72 -7.19
N CYS A 26 5.29 1.81 -5.94
CA CYS A 26 6.46 2.56 -5.51
C CYS A 26 7.35 1.66 -4.65
N GLU A 27 8.60 1.46 -5.08
CA GLU A 27 9.58 0.59 -4.43
C GLU A 27 10.72 1.43 -3.83
N ALA A 28 11.15 1.13 -2.60
CA ALA A 28 12.26 1.82 -1.94
C ALA A 28 13.63 1.33 -2.50
N ALA A 29 13.81 1.50 -3.81
CA ALA A 29 15.05 1.22 -4.53
C ALA A 29 15.75 2.52 -4.94
N ALA A 30 17.05 2.45 -5.20
CA ALA A 30 17.89 3.63 -5.46
C ALA A 30 17.45 4.47 -6.68
N ASP A 31 16.77 3.85 -7.65
CA ASP A 31 16.19 4.50 -8.84
C ASP A 31 14.71 4.87 -8.67
N GLY A 32 14.04 4.31 -7.65
CA GLY A 32 12.64 4.57 -7.32
C GLY A 32 12.43 5.72 -6.34
N VAL A 33 13.48 6.26 -5.72
CA VAL A 33 13.38 7.28 -4.67
C VAL A 33 14.30 8.46 -4.97
N LEU A 34 13.72 9.65 -5.08
CA LEU A 34 14.46 10.89 -5.14
C LEU A 34 14.84 11.34 -3.72
N VAL A 35 16.13 11.46 -3.45
CA VAL A 35 16.67 11.93 -2.17
C VAL A 35 17.46 13.23 -2.31
N ASN A 36 17.58 13.98 -1.22
CA ASN A 36 18.51 15.10 -1.11
C ASN A 36 19.96 14.61 -0.84
N ALA A 37 20.89 15.55 -0.69
CA ALA A 37 22.31 15.23 -0.47
C ALA A 37 22.58 14.45 0.83
N ASP A 38 21.68 14.53 1.81
CA ASP A 38 21.80 13.90 3.11
C ASP A 38 21.03 12.55 3.18
N GLY A 39 20.46 12.09 2.06
CA GLY A 39 19.70 10.84 1.98
C GLY A 39 18.23 10.93 2.41
N TYR A 40 17.71 12.14 2.61
CA TYR A 40 16.29 12.35 2.93
C TYR A 40 15.42 12.34 1.68
N VAL A 41 14.28 11.66 1.78
CA VAL A 41 13.35 11.43 0.68
C VAL A 41 12.56 12.70 0.34
N LEU A 42 12.69 13.11 -0.92
CA LEU A 42 11.94 14.21 -1.54
C LEU A 42 10.73 13.70 -2.31
N SER A 43 10.86 12.52 -2.94
CA SER A 43 9.77 11.88 -3.68
C SER A 43 10.03 10.39 -3.81
N TRP A 44 8.96 9.61 -3.74
CA TRP A 44 8.92 8.19 -4.02
C TRP A 44 8.19 7.97 -5.34
N ILE A 45 8.95 7.65 -6.39
CA ILE A 45 8.51 7.65 -7.78
C ILE A 45 7.83 6.30 -8.08
N SER A 46 6.75 6.35 -8.88
CA SER A 46 6.09 5.12 -9.32
C SER A 46 6.81 4.49 -10.52
N LEU A 47 6.87 3.16 -10.56
CA LEU A 47 7.57 2.37 -11.59
C LEU A 47 7.07 2.60 -13.04
N ARG A 48 5.87 3.16 -13.25
CA ARG A 48 5.28 3.39 -14.60
C ARG A 48 4.46 4.68 -14.72
N GLU A 49 5.04 5.82 -14.36
CA GLU A 49 4.36 7.14 -14.47
C GLU A 49 3.03 7.22 -13.68
N GLY A 50 2.83 6.31 -12.71
CA GLY A 50 1.72 6.37 -11.76
C GLY A 50 1.90 7.51 -10.76
N ALA A 51 0.94 7.63 -9.84
CA ALA A 51 0.99 8.60 -8.77
C ALA A 51 2.23 8.38 -7.89
N ALA A 52 3.01 9.44 -7.71
CA ALA A 52 4.13 9.45 -6.79
C ALA A 52 3.64 9.63 -5.35
N TRP A 53 4.50 9.30 -4.40
CA TRP A 53 4.33 9.66 -3.00
C TRP A 53 5.40 10.67 -2.61
N GLY A 54 5.08 11.57 -1.68
CA GLY A 54 6.06 12.52 -1.20
C GLY A 54 5.68 13.11 0.14
N PRO A 55 6.63 13.79 0.82
CA PRO A 55 6.38 14.46 2.09
C PRO A 55 5.19 15.41 1.99
N ALA A 56 4.17 15.17 2.82
CA ALA A 56 2.99 16.04 2.94
C ALA A 56 3.33 17.41 3.53
N ILE A 57 4.35 17.47 4.40
CA ILE A 57 4.80 18.66 5.09
C ILE A 57 6.28 18.87 4.76
N ALA A 58 6.55 19.76 3.81
CA ALA A 58 7.90 20.11 3.40
C ALA A 58 8.26 21.53 3.84
N GLY A 59 9.50 21.74 4.29
CA GLY A 59 10.04 23.08 4.60
C GLY A 59 9.63 23.68 5.95
N ALA A 60 8.97 22.91 6.82
CA ALA A 60 8.65 23.32 8.18
C ALA A 60 9.77 22.89 9.15
N THR A 61 10.26 23.81 10.00
CA THR A 61 11.36 23.53 10.94
C THR A 61 11.01 22.54 12.05
N SER A 62 9.72 22.27 12.27
CA SER A 62 9.23 21.30 13.26
C SER A 62 9.09 19.88 12.70
N TRP A 63 9.40 19.68 11.42
CA TRP A 63 9.25 18.40 10.73
C TRP A 63 10.55 17.99 10.07
N GLY A 64 10.95 16.74 10.29
CA GLY A 64 11.99 16.07 9.53
C GLY A 64 11.45 15.52 8.21
N LEU A 65 12.34 15.15 7.31
CA LEU A 65 11.99 14.35 6.13
C LEU A 65 12.25 12.86 6.44
N PRO A 66 11.45 11.93 5.90
CA PRO A 66 11.77 10.51 5.94
C PRO A 66 13.12 10.24 5.29
N ALA A 67 13.86 9.24 5.76
CA ALA A 67 15.18 8.89 5.23
C ALA A 67 15.10 7.58 4.43
N LEU A 68 15.91 7.47 3.37
CA LEU A 68 16.08 6.22 2.64
C LEU A 68 17.20 5.40 3.31
N GLU A 69 16.87 4.19 3.73
CA GLU A 69 17.81 3.21 4.28
C GLU A 69 17.79 1.91 3.48
N THR A 70 18.73 1.01 3.78
CA THR A 70 18.87 -0.29 3.11
C THR A 70 17.58 -1.13 3.16
N GLU A 71 16.84 -1.08 4.27
CA GLU A 71 15.63 -1.89 4.47
C GLU A 71 14.35 -1.21 3.92
N GLY A 72 14.43 0.06 3.53
CA GLY A 72 13.33 0.86 2.99
C GLY A 72 13.35 2.29 3.50
N ILE A 73 12.22 2.99 3.37
CA ILE A 73 12.07 4.35 3.86
C ILE A 73 11.70 4.32 5.34
N THR A 74 12.48 5.01 6.17
CA THR A 74 12.23 5.17 7.61
C THR A 74 11.59 6.52 7.92
N PHE A 75 10.69 6.51 8.89
CA PHE A 75 10.02 7.70 9.43
C PHE A 75 10.49 8.02 10.86
N ASP A 76 11.56 7.36 11.30
CA ASP A 76 12.24 7.63 12.56
C ASP A 76 13.28 8.75 12.36
N ALA A 77 12.80 10.00 12.41
CA ALA A 77 13.67 11.17 12.33
C ALA A 77 14.17 11.59 13.73
N PRO A 78 15.49 11.72 13.96
CA PRO A 78 16.00 12.19 15.24
C PRO A 78 15.58 13.64 15.54
N GLY A 79 14.94 13.87 16.69
CA GLY A 79 14.69 15.21 17.22
C GLY A 79 13.46 15.95 16.66
N ALA A 80 12.75 15.39 15.67
CA ALA A 80 11.48 15.92 15.16
C ALA A 80 10.66 14.78 14.52
N PRO A 81 9.32 14.85 14.49
CA PRO A 81 8.52 13.88 13.73
C PRO A 81 8.88 13.96 12.23
N ALA A 82 8.98 12.81 11.57
CA ALA A 82 9.13 12.78 10.11
C ALA A 82 7.80 13.16 9.45
N SER A 83 7.86 13.96 8.38
CA SER A 83 6.68 14.25 7.56
C SER A 83 6.12 12.94 7.02
N PRO A 84 4.80 12.68 7.16
CA PRO A 84 4.20 11.57 6.47
C PRO A 84 4.23 11.78 4.96
N PHE A 85 4.07 10.68 4.22
CA PHE A 85 3.86 10.74 2.79
C PHE A 85 2.39 10.83 2.43
N CYS A 86 2.08 11.54 1.35
CA CYS A 86 0.82 11.40 0.62
C CYS A 86 1.04 11.08 -0.83
N SER A 87 0.00 10.51 -1.44
CA SER A 87 -0.02 10.18 -2.85
C SER A 87 -0.53 11.34 -3.68
N SER A 88 -0.03 11.49 -4.91
CA SER A 88 -0.63 12.36 -5.92
C SER A 88 -1.82 11.72 -6.65
N ALA A 89 -2.27 10.52 -6.23
CA ALA A 89 -3.38 9.82 -6.84
C ALA A 89 -4.71 10.56 -6.62
N ILE A 90 -5.59 10.52 -7.63
CA ILE A 90 -6.93 11.10 -7.52
C ILE A 90 -7.74 10.39 -6.44
N SER A 91 -7.66 9.07 -6.37
CA SER A 91 -8.37 8.24 -5.41
C SER A 91 -7.68 6.91 -5.18
N VAL A 92 -7.76 6.40 -3.95
CA VAL A 92 -7.25 5.09 -3.52
C VAL A 92 -8.35 4.34 -2.78
N SER A 93 -8.68 3.13 -3.24
CA SER A 93 -9.67 2.24 -2.61
C SER A 93 -9.02 1.09 -1.85
N THR A 94 -7.87 0.62 -2.31
CA THR A 94 -7.11 -0.45 -1.65
C THR A 94 -5.63 -0.14 -1.67
N LEU A 95 -4.97 -0.38 -0.55
CA LEU A 95 -3.55 -0.15 -0.34
C LEU A 95 -2.88 -1.45 0.13
N PHE A 96 -1.73 -1.76 -0.44
CA PHE A 96 -0.77 -2.75 0.06
C PHE A 96 0.49 -2.02 0.49
N VAL A 97 0.94 -2.28 1.72
CA VAL A 97 2.15 -1.70 2.29
C VAL A 97 3.04 -2.82 2.79
N VAL A 98 4.28 -2.86 2.31
CA VAL A 98 5.32 -3.74 2.87
C VAL A 98 6.01 -2.99 4.00
N ALA A 99 5.69 -3.36 5.23
CA ALA A 99 6.15 -2.68 6.44
C ALA A 99 7.01 -3.61 7.29
N CYS A 100 8.02 -3.05 7.96
CA CYS A 100 8.80 -3.71 8.99
C CYS A 100 8.85 -2.79 10.22
N PRO A 101 8.21 -3.15 11.34
CA PRO A 101 8.22 -2.32 12.54
C PRO A 101 9.61 -2.37 13.18
N ALA A 102 10.02 -1.30 13.86
CA ALA A 102 11.22 -1.31 14.68
C ALA A 102 11.02 -2.22 15.91
N GLU A 103 12.07 -2.93 16.33
CA GLU A 103 12.03 -3.87 17.47
C GLU A 103 11.77 -3.17 18.82
N SER A 104 12.02 -1.86 18.92
CA SER A 104 11.67 -1.08 20.10
C SER A 104 10.39 -0.28 19.86
N SER A 105 9.35 -0.52 20.65
CA SER A 105 8.29 0.48 20.79
C SER A 105 7.67 0.38 22.18
N ASN A 106 7.71 1.47 22.93
CA ASN A 106 6.83 1.69 24.07
C ASN A 106 5.60 2.54 23.65
N HIS A 107 5.33 2.64 22.34
CA HIS A 107 4.50 3.69 21.76
C HIS A 107 3.55 3.21 20.65
N PHE A 108 2.50 4.00 20.42
CA PHE A 108 1.53 3.84 19.34
C PHE A 108 2.05 4.53 18.09
N ALA A 109 2.11 3.81 16.98
CA ALA A 109 2.63 4.32 15.73
C ALA A 109 1.58 4.18 14.62
N ALA A 110 1.19 5.29 14.00
CA ALA A 110 0.25 5.26 12.88
C ALA A 110 0.99 4.89 11.58
N LEU A 111 0.62 3.76 10.98
CA LEU A 111 1.19 3.32 9.70
C LEU A 111 0.47 3.98 8.52
N VAL A 112 -0.87 3.93 8.54
CA VAL A 112 -1.75 4.51 7.52
C VAL A 112 -2.80 5.36 8.21
N GLU A 113 -3.02 6.59 7.73
CA GLU A 113 -4.09 7.46 8.22
C GLU A 113 -4.91 7.95 7.02
N ALA A 114 -6.23 7.88 7.16
CA ALA A 114 -7.22 8.41 6.25
C ALA A 114 -8.19 9.31 7.03
N PRO A 115 -9.01 10.15 6.38
CA PRO A 115 -9.96 11.00 7.09
C PRO A 115 -10.87 10.19 8.02
N GLY A 116 -10.71 10.39 9.33
CA GLY A 116 -11.52 9.76 10.38
C GLY A 116 -11.11 8.34 10.78
N ALA A 117 -10.09 7.74 10.17
CA ALA A 117 -9.66 6.37 10.47
C ALA A 117 -8.14 6.18 10.34
N ALA A 118 -7.56 5.29 11.15
CA ALA A 118 -6.13 5.00 11.11
C ALA A 118 -5.84 3.52 11.35
N VAL A 119 -4.76 3.04 10.73
CA VAL A 119 -4.13 1.77 11.02
C VAL A 119 -3.00 2.04 12.01
N THR A 120 -3.30 1.85 13.30
CA THR A 120 -2.34 2.06 14.39
C THR A 120 -1.75 0.74 14.87
N VAL A 121 -0.43 0.70 15.00
CA VAL A 121 0.29 -0.41 15.63
C VAL A 121 0.61 -0.02 17.07
N ALA A 122 0.12 -0.81 18.02
CA ALA A 122 0.28 -0.57 19.45
C ALA A 122 1.24 -1.60 20.05
N ALA A 123 2.26 -1.11 20.75
CA ALA A 123 3.23 -1.96 21.43
C ALA A 123 2.79 -2.47 22.82
N ARG A 124 1.48 -2.48 23.11
CA ARG A 124 0.93 -2.77 24.46
C ARG A 124 1.31 -4.15 25.00
N ALA A 125 1.72 -5.09 24.15
CA ALA A 125 2.30 -6.37 24.52
C ALA A 125 3.19 -6.89 23.38
N LEU A 126 4.19 -7.70 23.69
CA LEU A 126 4.80 -8.60 22.70
C LEU A 126 3.92 -9.86 22.61
N PRO A 127 3.47 -10.29 21.42
CA PRO A 127 3.71 -9.71 20.09
C PRO A 127 2.89 -8.42 19.84
N LEU A 128 3.42 -7.51 19.02
CA LEU A 128 2.77 -6.23 18.68
C LEU A 128 1.30 -6.46 18.25
N THR A 129 0.37 -5.63 18.72
CA THR A 129 -1.07 -5.78 18.44
C THR A 129 -1.63 -4.62 17.63
N TYR A 130 -2.59 -4.92 16.77
CA TYR A 130 -3.45 -3.92 16.13
C TYR A 130 -4.47 -3.40 17.14
N ASP A 131 -4.64 -2.09 17.22
CA ASP A 131 -5.72 -1.48 18.01
C ASP A 131 -6.89 -1.10 17.08
N PRO A 132 -8.03 -1.81 17.16
CA PRO A 132 -9.13 -1.62 16.24
C PRO A 132 -10.02 -0.42 16.55
N GLU A 133 -9.83 0.25 17.70
CA GLU A 133 -10.66 1.42 18.06
C GLU A 133 -10.52 2.57 17.03
N ASP A 134 -9.38 2.64 16.33
CA ASP A 134 -9.10 3.65 15.31
C ASP A 134 -9.35 3.20 13.87
N ALA A 135 -9.70 1.92 13.68
CA ALA A 135 -9.86 1.28 12.38
C ALA A 135 -11.26 1.44 11.77
N GLU A 136 -12.15 2.17 12.43
CA GLU A 136 -13.56 2.20 12.06
C GLU A 136 -13.74 2.62 10.59
N GLY A 137 -14.38 1.77 9.78
CA GLY A 137 -14.53 1.98 8.34
C GLY A 137 -13.35 1.50 7.47
N LEU A 138 -12.32 0.89 8.07
CA LEU A 138 -11.23 0.21 7.36
C LEU A 138 -11.37 -1.32 7.49
N SER A 139 -11.02 -2.04 6.43
CA SER A 139 -10.78 -3.48 6.50
C SER A 139 -9.28 -3.74 6.37
N VAL A 140 -8.66 -4.24 7.45
CA VAL A 140 -7.22 -4.51 7.50
C VAL A 140 -6.95 -6.01 7.44
N ARG A 141 -5.99 -6.40 6.60
CA ARG A 141 -5.42 -7.76 6.57
C ARG A 141 -3.92 -7.67 6.71
N VAL A 142 -3.34 -8.61 7.45
CA VAL A 142 -1.89 -8.79 7.52
C VAL A 142 -1.55 -10.12 6.88
N ASN A 143 -0.69 -10.09 5.85
CA ASN A 143 -0.34 -11.25 5.04
C ASN A 143 -1.57 -11.99 4.45
N GLY A 144 -2.64 -11.23 4.17
CA GLY A 144 -3.91 -11.73 3.64
C GLY A 144 -4.77 -12.48 4.64
N GLN A 145 -4.51 -12.35 5.94
CA GLN A 145 -5.38 -12.85 7.01
C GLN A 145 -5.98 -11.67 7.79
N PRO A 146 -7.25 -11.75 8.22
CA PRO A 146 -7.79 -10.82 9.21
C PRO A 146 -7.07 -11.09 10.53
N VAL A 147 -6.21 -10.18 10.96
CA VAL A 147 -5.30 -10.43 12.09
C VAL A 147 -5.24 -9.19 12.98
N TRP A 148 -5.20 -9.43 14.29
CA TRP A 148 -5.10 -8.42 15.35
C TRP A 148 -3.67 -8.27 15.92
N THR A 149 -2.69 -8.96 15.33
CA THR A 149 -1.27 -9.00 15.74
C THR A 149 -0.33 -8.75 14.57
N PHE A 150 0.67 -7.89 14.77
CA PHE A 150 1.73 -7.64 13.81
C PHE A 150 2.83 -8.69 13.99
N PRO A 151 3.24 -9.40 12.92
CA PRO A 151 4.34 -10.33 13.00
C PRO A 151 5.65 -9.57 13.18
N ASP A 152 6.60 -10.21 13.86
CA ASP A 152 7.97 -9.72 13.91
C ASP A 152 8.57 -9.70 12.49
N GLY A 153 9.33 -8.67 12.18
CA GLY A 153 9.93 -8.47 10.86
C GLY A 153 8.95 -7.98 9.79
N ARG A 154 9.37 -8.15 8.53
CA ARG A 154 8.68 -7.59 7.37
C ARG A 154 7.38 -8.33 7.06
N HIS A 155 6.32 -7.60 6.78
CA HIS A 155 5.00 -8.13 6.45
C HIS A 155 4.22 -7.22 5.51
N ILE A 156 3.11 -7.74 4.97
CA ILE A 156 2.23 -7.03 4.04
C ILE A 156 0.97 -6.61 4.79
N VAL A 157 0.75 -5.31 4.88
CA VAL A 157 -0.50 -4.72 5.38
C VAL A 157 -1.38 -4.37 4.19
N GLU A 158 -2.57 -4.95 4.15
CA GLU A 158 -3.61 -4.61 3.18
C GLU A 158 -4.68 -3.77 3.88
N VAL A 159 -5.04 -2.64 3.29
CA VAL A 159 -6.07 -1.74 3.80
C VAL A 159 -7.09 -1.52 2.69
N ASP A 160 -8.33 -1.92 2.93
CA ASP A 160 -9.48 -1.48 2.12
C ASP A 160 -10.19 -0.35 2.83
N PHE A 161 -10.48 0.71 2.08
CA PHE A 161 -11.26 1.85 2.56
C PHE A 161 -12.75 1.62 2.24
N ALA A 162 -13.64 1.89 3.20
CA ALA A 162 -15.08 1.81 2.95
C ALA A 162 -15.54 2.71 1.80
N GLN A 163 -14.83 3.82 1.57
CA GLN A 163 -14.98 4.70 0.42
C GLN A 163 -13.60 5.08 -0.11
N ALA A 164 -13.46 5.26 -1.42
CA ALA A 164 -12.20 5.67 -2.02
C ALA A 164 -11.73 7.01 -1.43
N VAL A 165 -10.48 7.07 -1.00
CA VAL A 165 -9.87 8.24 -0.33
C VAL A 165 -9.02 9.01 -1.34
N PRO A 166 -9.13 10.35 -1.42
CA PRO A 166 -8.20 11.14 -2.21
C PRO A 166 -6.75 10.89 -1.79
N GLY A 167 -5.83 10.69 -2.73
CA GLY A 167 -4.44 10.36 -2.41
C GLY A 167 -3.74 11.42 -1.56
N CYS A 168 -4.16 12.69 -1.69
CA CYS A 168 -3.65 13.82 -0.91
C CYS A 168 -4.07 13.79 0.56
N ASP A 169 -5.14 13.06 0.89
CA ASP A 169 -5.70 12.91 2.23
C ASP A 169 -5.25 11.60 2.90
N LEU A 170 -4.72 10.67 2.11
CA LEU A 170 -4.08 9.44 2.58
C LEU A 170 -2.66 9.73 3.05
N ARG A 171 -2.34 9.34 4.28
CA ARG A 171 -1.03 9.51 4.90
C ARG A 171 -0.38 8.17 5.21
N ILE A 172 0.91 8.07 4.93
CA ILE A 172 1.75 6.92 5.26
C ILE A 172 2.93 7.35 6.11
N GLY A 173 3.23 6.57 7.15
CA GLY A 173 4.42 6.75 7.97
C GLY A 173 4.31 7.76 9.12
N GLY A 174 3.10 8.23 9.45
CA GLY A 174 2.90 9.09 10.62
C GLY A 174 1.96 10.26 10.37
N VAL A 175 1.98 11.22 11.30
CA VAL A 175 0.80 12.03 11.63
C VAL A 175 0.67 13.27 10.74
N SER A 176 -0.54 13.57 10.23
CA SER A 176 -0.83 14.91 9.70
C SER A 176 -1.29 15.87 10.81
N VAL A 177 -2.11 15.44 11.78
CA VAL A 177 -2.60 16.30 12.89
C VAL A 177 -3.21 15.60 14.15
N CYS A 178 -3.16 14.27 14.31
CA CYS A 178 -3.88 13.58 15.41
C CYS A 178 -3.21 13.63 16.80
N ALA A 179 -4.02 13.34 17.83
CA ALA A 179 -3.76 13.53 19.27
C ALA A 179 -2.36 13.13 19.76
N SER A 180 -1.83 13.86 20.76
CA SER A 180 -0.45 13.80 21.28
C SER A 180 0.08 12.42 21.72
N TRP A 181 -0.78 11.41 21.78
CA TRP A 181 -0.41 10.03 22.08
C TRP A 181 -0.14 9.17 20.84
N ARG A 182 -0.53 9.60 19.63
CA ARG A 182 -0.19 8.96 18.35
C ARG A 182 1.16 9.49 17.87
N GLN A 183 2.13 8.60 17.72
CA GLN A 183 3.46 8.93 17.23
C GLN A 183 3.61 8.56 15.75
N SER A 184 4.70 9.06 15.15
CA SER A 184 5.08 8.69 13.78
C SER A 184 5.38 7.21 13.68
N TRP A 185 5.32 6.66 12.47
CA TRP A 185 5.70 5.27 12.24
C TRP A 185 7.15 5.04 12.66
N CYS A 186 7.38 4.02 13.50
CA CYS A 186 8.72 3.58 13.87
C CYS A 186 9.04 2.27 13.13
N GLY A 187 9.84 2.37 12.07
CA GLY A 187 10.22 1.23 11.23
C GLY A 187 10.40 1.62 9.76
N HIS A 188 10.48 0.61 8.91
CA HIS A 188 10.73 0.76 7.47
C HIS A 188 9.50 0.43 6.64
N ILE A 189 9.36 1.12 5.51
CA ILE A 189 8.40 0.81 4.45
C ILE A 189 9.18 0.54 3.16
N SER A 190 9.05 -0.67 2.61
CA SER A 190 9.87 -1.13 1.47
C SER A 190 9.16 -0.99 0.12
N GLU A 191 7.83 -1.13 0.07
CA GLU A 191 7.04 -0.97 -1.16
C GLU A 191 5.59 -0.60 -0.83
N ILE A 192 4.98 0.21 -1.69
CA ILE A 192 3.54 0.55 -1.67
C ILE A 192 2.92 0.17 -3.02
N VAL A 193 1.75 -0.47 -2.98
CA VAL A 193 0.87 -0.68 -4.15
C VAL A 193 -0.51 -0.15 -3.83
N ALA A 194 -0.99 0.83 -4.60
CA ALA A 194 -2.31 1.45 -4.45
C ALA A 194 -3.18 1.21 -5.67
N PHE A 195 -4.45 0.86 -5.44
CA PHE A 195 -5.46 0.68 -6.47
C PHE A 195 -6.57 1.71 -6.33
N ASP A 196 -7.08 2.23 -7.45
CA ASP A 196 -8.23 3.15 -7.46
C ASP A 196 -9.56 2.46 -7.13
N THR A 197 -9.64 1.16 -7.36
CA THR A 197 -10.79 0.29 -7.11
C THR A 197 -10.28 -0.96 -6.42
N SER A 198 -11.06 -1.54 -5.52
CA SER A 198 -10.62 -2.74 -4.81
C SER A 198 -10.43 -3.93 -5.78
N PRO A 199 -9.23 -4.53 -5.84
CA PRO A 199 -8.99 -5.71 -6.67
C PRO A 199 -9.70 -6.94 -6.08
N ASP A 200 -10.01 -7.91 -6.94
CA ASP A 200 -10.52 -9.21 -6.52
C ASP A 200 -9.44 -10.06 -5.81
N GLU A 201 -9.87 -11.14 -5.14
CA GLU A 201 -8.96 -11.99 -4.36
C GLU A 201 -7.88 -12.70 -5.20
N ALA A 202 -8.11 -12.94 -6.50
CA ALA A 202 -7.11 -13.57 -7.37
C ALA A 202 -5.95 -12.59 -7.64
N VAL A 203 -6.27 -11.32 -7.90
CA VAL A 203 -5.29 -10.24 -8.03
C VAL A 203 -4.60 -10.00 -6.68
N ARG A 204 -5.35 -9.91 -5.57
CA ARG A 204 -4.76 -9.73 -4.23
C ARG A 204 -3.75 -10.80 -3.88
N ARG A 205 -4.05 -12.07 -4.19
CA ARG A 205 -3.10 -13.18 -3.99
C ARG A 205 -1.85 -13.02 -4.85
N THR A 206 -2.01 -12.54 -6.08
CA THR A 206 -0.87 -12.25 -6.97
C THR A 206 0.01 -11.15 -6.40
N VAL A 207 -0.58 -10.04 -5.96
CA VAL A 207 0.14 -8.93 -5.30
C VAL A 207 0.84 -9.41 -4.04
N ARG A 208 0.17 -10.19 -3.18
CA ARG A 208 0.80 -10.76 -1.98
C ARG A 208 1.98 -11.66 -2.31
N SER A 209 1.81 -12.60 -3.23
CA SER A 209 2.89 -13.51 -3.63
C SER A 209 4.05 -12.77 -4.29
N TYR A 210 3.76 -11.65 -4.98
CA TYR A 210 4.75 -10.76 -5.56
C TYR A 210 5.58 -10.10 -4.45
N LEU A 211 4.91 -9.34 -3.57
CA LEU A 211 5.55 -8.61 -2.48
C LEU A 211 6.32 -9.53 -1.55
N ALA A 212 5.76 -10.71 -1.24
CA ALA A 212 6.39 -11.65 -0.35
C ALA A 212 7.69 -12.22 -0.90
N ARG A 213 7.74 -12.53 -2.20
CA ARG A 213 8.98 -13.00 -2.85
C ARG A 213 9.99 -11.88 -3.02
N ARG A 214 9.53 -10.71 -3.42
CA ARG A 214 10.40 -9.55 -3.68
C ARG A 214 11.15 -9.12 -2.42
N HIS A 215 10.45 -9.13 -1.29
CA HIS A 215 10.96 -8.59 -0.02
C HIS A 215 11.20 -9.64 1.07
N GLY A 216 11.09 -10.94 0.75
CA GLY A 216 11.35 -12.01 1.71
C GLY A 216 10.38 -12.04 2.90
N VAL A 217 9.10 -11.71 2.68
CA VAL A 217 8.09 -11.75 3.75
C VAL A 217 7.80 -13.21 4.12
N ALA A 218 7.91 -13.52 5.41
CA ALA A 218 7.62 -14.85 5.92
C ALA A 218 6.11 -15.14 5.87
N GLY A 219 5.75 -16.35 5.43
CA GLY A 219 4.36 -16.79 5.37
C GLY A 219 4.11 -17.76 4.21
N TYR A 220 2.88 -18.30 4.17
CA TYR A 220 2.45 -19.17 3.08
C TYR A 220 1.82 -18.34 1.95
N PHE A 221 2.60 -18.11 0.88
CA PHE A 221 2.18 -17.38 -0.30
C PHE A 221 2.27 -18.27 -1.55
N PRO A 222 1.23 -19.09 -1.82
CA PRO A 222 1.27 -19.99 -2.95
C PRO A 222 1.41 -19.21 -4.26
N PRO A 223 2.18 -19.73 -5.24
CA PRO A 223 2.26 -19.11 -6.56
C PRO A 223 0.85 -18.88 -7.14
N PRO A 224 0.55 -17.68 -7.65
CA PRO A 224 -0.69 -17.43 -8.36
C PRO A 224 -0.73 -18.26 -9.66
N GLY A 225 -1.94 -18.61 -10.10
CA GLY A 225 -2.13 -19.20 -11.43
C GLY A 225 -1.79 -18.20 -12.54
N PRO A 226 -1.49 -18.67 -13.77
CA PRO A 226 -1.05 -17.81 -14.88
C PRO A 226 -2.09 -16.74 -15.23
N GLU A 227 -3.38 -17.06 -15.18
CA GLU A 227 -4.46 -16.10 -15.46
C GLU A 227 -4.46 -14.92 -14.48
N ALA A 228 -4.25 -15.18 -13.18
CA ALA A 228 -4.20 -14.14 -12.16
C ALA A 228 -2.96 -13.24 -12.32
N VAL A 229 -1.84 -13.81 -12.79
CA VAL A 229 -0.64 -13.03 -13.12
C VAL A 229 -0.90 -12.11 -14.32
N LEU A 230 -1.49 -12.64 -15.40
CA LEU A 230 -1.84 -11.84 -16.58
C LEU A 230 -2.85 -10.75 -16.24
N GLN A 231 -3.83 -11.04 -15.39
CA GLN A 231 -4.79 -10.07 -14.88
C GLN A 231 -4.09 -8.98 -14.07
N ALA A 232 -3.24 -9.33 -13.08
CA ALA A 232 -2.53 -8.31 -12.31
C ALA A 232 -1.64 -7.41 -13.19
N MET A 233 -0.96 -8.00 -14.20
CA MET A 233 -0.17 -7.25 -15.17
C MET A 233 -1.04 -6.33 -16.05
N SER A 234 -2.25 -6.75 -16.44
CA SER A 234 -3.17 -5.90 -17.19
C SER A 234 -3.72 -4.74 -16.37
N LEU A 235 -3.75 -4.87 -15.03
CA LEU A 235 -4.06 -3.79 -14.10
C LEU A 235 -2.86 -2.87 -13.82
N GLY A 236 -1.71 -3.11 -14.44
CA GLY A 236 -0.52 -2.27 -14.32
C GLY A 236 0.50 -2.74 -13.29
N LEU A 237 0.27 -3.87 -12.59
CA LEU A 237 1.25 -4.40 -11.63
C LEU A 237 2.53 -4.83 -12.36
N TYR A 238 3.66 -4.23 -11.98
CA TYR A 238 4.96 -4.59 -12.48
C TYR A 238 5.61 -5.64 -11.57
N THR A 239 5.73 -6.86 -12.08
CA THR A 239 6.16 -8.02 -11.28
C THR A 239 7.66 -8.31 -11.34
N HIS A 240 8.49 -7.43 -11.91
CA HIS A 240 9.94 -7.60 -12.04
C HIS A 240 10.39 -8.97 -12.57
N ALA A 241 9.62 -9.55 -13.50
CA ALA A 241 9.87 -10.90 -14.03
C ALA A 241 9.81 -12.05 -13.00
N LEU A 242 9.38 -11.80 -11.75
CA LEU A 242 9.31 -12.80 -10.68
C LEU A 242 8.33 -13.95 -11.00
N PHE A 243 7.36 -13.72 -11.88
CA PHE A 243 6.40 -14.75 -12.34
C PHE A 243 6.54 -15.11 -13.81
N SER A 244 7.30 -14.35 -14.60
CA SER A 244 7.37 -14.56 -16.05
C SER A 244 7.99 -15.91 -16.42
N THR A 245 8.92 -16.44 -15.62
CA THR A 245 9.54 -17.75 -15.90
C THR A 245 8.53 -18.90 -15.85
N GLN A 246 7.45 -18.79 -15.07
CA GLN A 246 6.38 -19.80 -15.02
C GLN A 246 5.37 -19.68 -16.17
N LEU A 247 5.23 -18.49 -16.76
CA LEU A 247 4.33 -18.23 -17.90
C LEU A 247 4.87 -18.80 -19.21
N PHE A 248 6.19 -18.84 -19.41
CA PHE A 248 6.82 -19.37 -20.62
C PHE A 248 6.96 -20.91 -20.64
N MET A 249 6.69 -21.59 -19.53
CA MET A 249 6.88 -23.04 -19.38
C MET A 249 5.56 -23.85 -19.38
N ARG A 250 4.43 -23.23 -19.72
CA ARG A 250 3.13 -23.90 -19.89
C ARG A 250 2.63 -23.83 -21.32
#